data_AF-A0A353G4Q7-F1
#
_entry.id   AF-A0A353G4Q7-F1
#
_cell.length_a   1.000
_cell.length_b   1.000
_cell.length_c   1.000
_cell.angle_alpha   90.00
_cell.angle_beta   90.00
_cell.angle_gamma   90.00
#
_symmetry.space_group_name_H-M   'P 1'
#
loop_
_entity.id
_entity.type
_entity.pdbx_description
1 polymer ?
#
loop_
_entity_poly.entity_id
_entity_poly.type
_entity_poly.pdbx_seq_one_letter_code
_entity_poly.pdbx_strand_id
1 'polypeptide(L)'
;SLPVHSLGSQPLDALITRHVWPDQPRAPLQRRQLQGMLTGFMDLVLLHQGRYYVLDYKSNRLANYLPEALQQAMLQHRYDVQAALYGLALHRLLKSRLPGYNPAQHLGGALYLFLRGIDQPSCGLLHLSLPVELIEEMDEVFSRSPMQDRQDIRQ
;
A
#
# COMPACT_ATOMS: atom_id res chain seq x y z
N SER A 1 4.48 -9.05 9.49
CA SER A 1 4.59 -9.91 8.30
C SER A 1 3.19 -10.27 7.84
N LEU A 2 2.98 -10.45 6.53
CA LEU A 2 1.68 -10.76 5.96
C LEU A 2 1.71 -12.19 5.40
N PRO A 3 0.83 -13.11 5.86
CA PRO A 3 0.68 -14.40 5.20
C PRO A 3 0.07 -14.19 3.81
N VAL A 4 0.60 -14.90 2.83
CA VAL A 4 0.16 -14.88 1.43
C VAL A 4 -0.02 -16.32 0.95
N HIS A 5 -1.23 -16.63 0.52
CA HIS A 5 -1.58 -17.93 -0.01
C HIS A 5 -1.64 -17.88 -1.54
N SER A 6 -0.50 -18.14 -2.19
CA SER A 6 -0.37 -18.27 -3.65
C SER A 6 -1.02 -17.14 -4.46
N LEU A 7 -0.53 -15.91 -4.26
CA LEU A 7 -1.01 -14.73 -4.97
C LEU A 7 -0.09 -14.37 -6.14
N GLY A 8 -0.66 -14.27 -7.33
CA GLY A 8 0.03 -13.68 -8.48
C GLY A 8 0.27 -12.18 -8.28
N SER A 9 1.49 -11.73 -8.51
CA SER A 9 1.85 -10.29 -8.56
C SER A 9 1.02 -9.46 -9.55
N GLN A 10 0.54 -10.06 -10.65
CA GLN A 10 -0.23 -9.35 -11.68
C GLN A 10 -1.64 -8.94 -11.22
N PRO A 11 -2.46 -9.83 -10.63
CA PRO A 11 -3.70 -9.43 -9.97
C PRO A 11 -3.53 -8.32 -8.93
N LEU A 12 -2.47 -8.42 -8.11
CA LEU A 12 -2.15 -7.40 -7.11
C LEU A 12 -1.81 -6.05 -7.77
N ASP A 13 -0.99 -6.07 -8.83
CA ASP A 13 -0.62 -4.90 -9.61
C ASP A 13 -1.84 -4.22 -10.23
N ALA A 14 -2.73 -5.00 -10.83
CA ALA A 14 -3.97 -4.51 -11.43
C ALA A 14 -4.91 -3.90 -10.38
N LEU A 15 -5.05 -4.55 -9.22
CA LEU A 15 -5.83 -4.05 -8.11
C LEU A 15 -5.31 -2.69 -7.64
N ILE A 16 -4.01 -2.58 -7.33
CA ILE A 16 -3.40 -1.32 -6.89
C ILE A 16 -3.54 -0.24 -7.98
N THR A 17 -3.30 -0.60 -9.24
CA THR A 17 -3.35 0.35 -10.37
C THR A 17 -4.73 0.95 -10.58
N ARG A 18 -5.80 0.18 -10.35
CA ARG A 18 -7.18 0.66 -10.46
C ARG A 18 -7.54 1.72 -9.41
N HIS A 19 -6.96 1.63 -8.21
CA HIS A 19 -7.33 2.53 -7.09
C HIS A 19 -6.33 3.66 -6.86
N VAL A 20 -5.04 3.45 -7.16
CA VAL A 20 -3.97 4.41 -6.89
C VAL A 20 -3.60 5.14 -8.17
N TRP A 21 -4.03 6.40 -8.28
CA TRP A 21 -3.81 7.27 -9.45
C TRP A 21 -4.09 6.56 -10.78
N PRO A 22 -5.35 6.18 -11.08
CA PRO A 22 -5.69 5.47 -12.32
C PRO A 22 -5.16 6.23 -13.55
N ASP A 23 -4.91 5.47 -14.63
CA ASP A 23 -4.41 5.95 -15.93
C ASP A 23 -3.00 6.58 -15.93
N GLN A 24 -2.34 6.69 -14.77
CA GLN A 24 -0.97 7.17 -14.71
C GLN A 24 0.04 6.07 -15.09
N PRO A 25 1.03 6.37 -15.96
CA PRO A 25 2.00 5.38 -16.41
C PRO A 25 2.91 4.92 -15.26
N ARG A 26 3.13 3.60 -15.17
CA ARG A 26 4.06 2.98 -14.22
C ARG A 26 4.59 1.66 -14.78
N ALA A 27 5.76 1.24 -14.31
CA ALA A 27 6.30 -0.06 -14.70
C ALA A 27 5.46 -1.19 -14.09
N PRO A 28 5.08 -2.24 -14.85
CA PRO A 28 4.35 -3.37 -14.29
C PRO A 28 5.19 -4.11 -13.27
N LEU A 29 4.55 -4.75 -12.29
CA LEU A 29 5.26 -5.62 -11.37
C LEU A 29 5.88 -6.81 -12.13
N GLN A 30 7.08 -7.22 -11.72
CA GLN A 30 7.68 -8.45 -12.25
C GLN A 30 6.77 -9.64 -11.94
N ARG A 31 6.49 -10.47 -12.95
CA ARG A 31 5.67 -11.68 -12.78
C ARG A 31 6.33 -12.63 -11.78
N ARG A 32 5.75 -12.69 -10.60
CA ARG A 32 6.08 -13.60 -9.50
C ARG A 32 4.81 -14.17 -8.89
N GLN A 33 4.94 -15.38 -8.37
CA GLN A 33 4.00 -15.98 -7.44
C GLN A 33 4.47 -15.68 -6.02
N LEU A 34 3.60 -15.09 -5.21
CA LEU A 34 3.86 -14.78 -3.81
C LEU A 34 3.27 -15.91 -2.96
N GLN A 35 4.13 -16.62 -2.24
CA GLN A 35 3.76 -17.71 -1.35
C GLN A 35 4.54 -17.59 -0.04
N GLY A 36 3.88 -17.91 1.08
CA GLY A 36 4.50 -17.88 2.40
C GLY A 36 4.30 -16.53 3.09
N MET A 37 5.38 -15.94 3.61
CA MET A 37 5.31 -14.69 4.38
C MET A 37 5.94 -13.54 3.62
N LEU A 38 5.14 -12.49 3.39
CA LEU A 38 5.68 -11.20 2.97
C LEU A 38 6.21 -10.45 4.19
N THR A 39 7.51 -10.19 4.19
CA THR A 39 8.19 -9.42 5.24
C THR A 39 8.60 -8.07 4.68
N GLY A 40 8.39 -7.04 5.49
CA GLY A 40 8.70 -5.66 5.18
C GLY A 40 8.68 -4.86 6.47
N PHE A 41 9.43 -3.76 6.51
CA PHE A 41 9.54 -2.90 7.68
C PHE A 41 8.93 -1.55 7.35
N MET A 42 7.94 -1.14 8.13
CA MET A 42 7.43 0.23 8.09
C MET A 42 8.31 1.06 9.02
N ASP A 43 8.83 2.19 8.55
CA ASP A 43 9.71 3.03 9.37
C ASP A 43 8.98 3.58 10.59
N LEU A 44 7.75 4.09 10.39
CA LEU A 44 6.94 4.65 11.46
C LEU A 44 5.44 4.44 11.21
N VAL A 45 4.70 4.20 12.31
CA VAL A 45 3.25 4.37 12.36
C VAL A 45 2.96 5.52 13.31
N LEU A 46 2.14 6.47 12.87
CA LEU A 46 1.75 7.64 13.69
C LEU A 46 0.24 7.76 13.77
N LEU A 47 -0.24 8.31 14.89
CA LEU A 47 -1.64 8.66 15.11
C LEU A 47 -1.79 10.18 15.07
N HIS A 48 -2.62 10.67 14.15
CA HIS A 48 -2.94 12.09 14.04
C HIS A 48 -4.45 12.26 13.90
N GLN A 49 -5.05 13.06 14.79
CA GLN A 49 -6.50 13.34 14.79
C GLN A 49 -7.38 12.08 14.71
N GLY A 50 -7.02 11.02 15.44
CA GLY A 50 -7.76 9.76 15.46
C GLY A 50 -7.51 8.83 14.26
N ARG A 51 -6.67 9.22 13.30
CA ARG A 51 -6.31 8.41 12.13
C ARG A 51 -4.86 7.93 12.21
N TYR A 52 -4.65 6.66 11.87
CA TYR A 52 -3.35 6.00 11.81
C TYR A 52 -2.77 6.08 10.40
N TYR A 53 -1.51 6.49 10.32
CA TYR A 53 -0.76 6.62 9.08
C TYR A 53 0.50 5.78 9.14
N VAL A 54 0.90 5.25 8.00
CA VAL A 54 2.28 4.76 7.80
C VAL A 54 3.13 5.91 7.26
N LEU A 55 4.36 6.06 7.73
CA LEU A 55 5.33 7.03 7.22
C LEU A 55 6.60 6.29 6.79
N ASP A 56 7.11 6.62 5.61
CA ASP A 56 8.36 6.08 5.04
C ASP A 56 9.24 7.25 4.54
N TYR A 57 10.55 7.14 4.76
CA TYR A 57 11.52 8.17 4.38
C TYR A 57 12.22 7.82 3.06
N LYS A 58 12.27 8.78 2.14
CA LYS A 58 12.92 8.64 0.84
C LYS A 58 14.06 9.63 0.68
N SER A 59 15.26 9.11 0.37
CA SER A 59 16.45 9.93 0.10
C SER A 59 16.67 10.21 -1.38
N ASN A 60 15.67 9.93 -2.23
CA ASN A 60 15.73 10.05 -3.68
C ASN A 60 16.09 11.50 -4.10
N ARG A 61 16.97 11.60 -5.10
CA ARG A 61 17.27 12.88 -5.76
C ARG A 61 16.32 13.06 -6.93
N LEU A 62 15.53 14.14 -6.90
CA LEU A 62 14.58 14.50 -7.94
C LEU A 62 15.03 15.81 -8.60
N ALA A 63 14.50 16.12 -9.79
CA ALA A 63 14.76 17.39 -10.47
C ALA A 63 14.18 18.58 -9.68
N ASN A 64 13.02 18.38 -9.06
CA ASN A 64 12.41 19.25 -8.07
C ASN A 64 11.53 18.38 -7.13
N TYR A 65 11.04 18.93 -6.03
CA TYR A 65 10.18 18.22 -5.06
C TYR A 65 8.75 18.79 -5.03
N LEU A 66 8.28 19.30 -6.18
CA LEU A 66 6.89 19.71 -6.35
C LEU A 66 5.97 18.47 -6.37
N PRO A 67 4.68 18.62 -6.05
CA PRO A 67 3.75 17.48 -5.95
C PRO A 67 3.78 16.50 -7.12
N GLU A 68 3.85 17.01 -8.35
CA GLU A 68 3.92 16.18 -9.57
C GLU A 68 5.20 15.33 -9.62
N ALA A 69 6.36 15.90 -9.30
CA ALA A 69 7.62 15.17 -9.27
C ALA A 69 7.64 14.10 -8.17
N LEU A 70 7.02 14.38 -7.01
CA LEU A 70 6.86 13.39 -5.95
C LEU A 70 5.96 12.23 -6.40
N GLN A 71 4.82 12.52 -7.03
CA GLN A 71 3.92 11.50 -7.58
C GLN A 71 4.62 10.65 -8.66
N GLN A 72 5.34 11.29 -9.59
CA GLN A 72 6.10 10.58 -10.61
C GLN A 72 7.15 9.65 -9.97
N ALA A 73 7.88 10.12 -8.95
CA ALA A 73 8.83 9.29 -8.22
C ALA A 73 8.16 8.09 -7.53
N MET A 74 6.98 8.29 -6.94
CA MET A 74 6.19 7.21 -6.34
C MET A 74 5.86 6.12 -7.37
N LEU A 75 5.40 6.50 -8.56
CA LEU A 75 5.06 5.58 -9.64
C LEU A 75 6.28 4.92 -10.28
N GLN A 76 7.38 5.65 -10.47
CA GLN A 76 8.62 5.12 -11.05
C GLN A 76 9.25 4.04 -10.18
N HIS A 77 9.26 4.23 -8.86
CA HIS A 77 9.86 3.30 -7.92
C HIS A 77 8.88 2.26 -7.36
N ARG A 78 7.62 2.28 -7.82
CA ARG A 78 6.54 1.43 -7.32
C ARG A 78 6.31 1.53 -5.80
N TYR A 79 6.48 2.73 -5.26
CA TYR A 79 6.16 3.02 -3.86
C TYR A 79 4.64 2.99 -3.59
N ASP A 80 3.80 3.07 -4.62
CA ASP A 80 2.36 2.77 -4.54
C ASP A 80 2.11 1.34 -4.02
N VAL A 81 2.91 0.36 -4.48
CA VAL A 81 2.81 -1.04 -4.02
C VAL A 81 3.28 -1.18 -2.59
N GLN A 82 4.40 -0.54 -2.25
CA GLN A 82 4.90 -0.52 -0.87
C GLN A 82 3.84 0.08 0.08
N ALA A 83 3.28 1.23 -0.29
CA ALA A 83 2.25 1.91 0.49
C ALA A 83 1.00 1.05 0.68
N ALA A 84 0.50 0.40 -0.38
CA ALA A 84 -0.68 -0.46 -0.31
C ALA A 84 -0.45 -1.66 0.62
N LEU A 85 0.72 -2.32 0.53
CA LEU A 85 1.08 -3.42 1.42
C LEU A 85 1.22 -2.98 2.88
N TYR A 86 1.76 -1.80 3.12
CA TYR A 86 1.87 -1.21 4.45
C TYR A 86 0.49 -0.83 5.00
N GLY A 87 -0.39 -0.27 4.17
CA GLY A 87 -1.78 -0.02 4.51
C GLY A 87 -2.52 -1.29 4.92
N LEU A 88 -2.35 -2.39 4.16
CA LEU A 88 -2.92 -3.70 4.50
C LEU A 88 -2.38 -4.23 5.83
N ALA A 89 -1.07 -4.13 6.06
CA ALA A 89 -0.46 -4.54 7.32
C ALA A 89 -0.98 -3.74 8.52
N LEU A 90 -1.09 -2.42 8.36
CA LEU A 90 -1.65 -1.54 9.37
C LEU A 90 -3.13 -1.86 9.62
N HIS A 91 -3.92 -2.08 8.57
CA HIS A 91 -5.32 -2.47 8.68
C HIS A 91 -5.48 -3.74 9.51
N ARG A 92 -4.74 -4.81 9.19
CA ARG A 92 -4.79 -6.08 9.93
C ARG A 92 -4.34 -5.92 11.37
N LEU A 93 -3.30 -5.12 11.61
CA LEU A 93 -2.82 -4.83 12.97
C LEU A 93 -3.92 -4.15 13.79
N LEU A 94 -4.50 -3.05 13.29
CA LEU A 94 -5.56 -2.31 13.97
C LEU A 94 -6.80 -3.17 14.19
N LYS A 95 -7.25 -3.92 13.18
CA LYS A 95 -8.37 -4.87 13.29
C LYS A 95 -8.19 -5.87 14.44
N SER A 96 -6.95 -6.29 14.71
CA SER A 96 -6.63 -7.23 15.80
C SER A 96 -6.42 -6.59 17.17
N ARG A 97 -6.14 -5.28 17.25
CA ARG A 97 -5.67 -4.61 18.48
C ARG A 97 -6.54 -3.46 18.96
N LEU A 98 -7.27 -2.80 18.07
CA LEU A 98 -8.06 -1.62 18.37
C LEU A 98 -9.55 -2.00 18.49
N PRO A 99 -10.12 -1.99 19.70
CA PRO A 99 -11.56 -2.21 19.88
C PRO A 99 -12.37 -1.17 19.12
N GLY A 100 -13.44 -1.61 18.44
CA GLY A 100 -14.28 -0.71 17.64
C GLY A 100 -13.61 -0.17 16.37
N TYR A 101 -12.56 -0.83 15.87
CA TYR A 101 -11.88 -0.42 14.64
C TYR A 101 -12.84 -0.34 13.45
N ASN A 102 -13.01 0.88 12.94
CA ASN A 102 -13.60 1.19 11.64
C ASN A 102 -12.52 1.71 10.67
N PRO A 103 -12.25 1.05 9.53
CA PRO A 103 -11.24 1.49 8.57
C PRO A 103 -11.45 2.91 8.03
N ALA A 104 -12.69 3.30 7.74
CA ALA A 104 -13.02 4.61 7.17
C ALA A 104 -12.73 5.77 8.15
N GLN A 105 -12.84 5.49 9.45
CA GLN A 105 -12.56 6.46 10.52
C GLN A 105 -11.10 6.46 10.93
N HIS A 106 -10.46 5.28 10.98
CA HIS A 106 -9.15 5.14 11.61
C HIS A 106 -7.98 5.05 10.63
N LEU A 107 -8.17 4.73 9.34
CA LEU A 107 -7.07 4.73 8.38
C LEU A 107 -6.83 6.12 7.81
N GLY A 108 -5.58 6.59 7.90
CA GLY A 108 -5.12 7.86 7.37
C GLY A 108 -4.46 7.76 5.98
N GLY A 109 -4.01 6.57 5.59
CA GLY A 109 -3.24 6.34 4.36
C GLY A 109 -1.74 6.31 4.63
N ALA A 110 -0.95 6.64 3.61
CA ALA A 110 0.51 6.58 3.66
C ALA A 110 1.15 7.95 3.44
N LEU A 111 2.21 8.22 4.17
CA LEU A 111 3.01 9.43 4.08
C LEU A 111 4.41 9.06 3.58
N TYR A 112 4.88 9.76 2.56
CA TYR A 112 6.23 9.58 2.02
C TYR A 112 6.96 10.91 2.15
N LEU A 113 8.00 10.95 2.97
CA LEU A 113 8.82 12.13 3.17
C LEU A 113 10.10 12.03 2.35
N PHE A 114 10.16 12.80 1.27
CA PHE A 114 11.36 12.94 0.46
C PHE A 114 12.30 13.94 1.13
N LEU A 115 13.25 13.42 1.92
CA LEU A 115 14.11 14.17 2.84
C LEU A 115 14.84 15.36 2.20
N ARG A 116 15.23 15.21 0.93
CA ARG A 116 15.95 16.25 0.17
C ARG A 116 15.06 17.41 -0.29
N GLY A 117 13.74 17.27 -0.16
CA GLY A 117 12.76 18.30 -0.47
C GLY A 117 12.23 19.02 0.76
N ILE A 118 12.80 18.81 1.95
CA ILE A 118 12.27 19.35 3.21
C ILE A 118 12.19 20.89 3.22
N ASP A 119 13.05 21.54 2.44
CA ASP A 119 13.14 23.00 2.29
C ASP A 119 12.15 23.56 1.25
N GLN A 120 11.38 22.69 0.57
CA GLN A 120 10.45 23.07 -0.50
C GLN A 120 9.05 23.35 0.08
N PRO A 121 8.14 24.01 -0.66
CA PRO A 121 6.81 24.39 -0.12
C PRO A 121 5.97 23.23 0.43
N SER A 122 6.12 22.00 -0.09
CA SER A 122 5.47 20.78 0.39
C SER A 122 6.25 20.08 1.52
N CYS A 123 7.40 20.62 1.91
CA CYS A 123 8.40 19.99 2.77
C CYS A 123 8.83 18.59 2.29
N GLY A 124 8.71 18.32 0.98
CA GLY A 124 8.98 17.01 0.39
C GLY A 124 7.98 15.92 0.82
N LEU A 125 6.87 16.29 1.46
CA LEU A 125 5.86 15.36 1.95
C LEU A 125 4.83 15.08 0.86
N LEU A 126 4.62 13.79 0.59
CA LEU A 126 3.50 13.30 -0.21
C LEU A 126 2.57 12.48 0.70
N HIS A 127 1.29 12.83 0.70
CA HIS A 127 0.24 12.00 1.27
C HIS A 127 -0.44 11.19 0.17
N LEU A 128 -0.37 9.87 0.31
CA LEU A 128 -1.07 8.93 -0.54
C LEU A 128 -2.33 8.43 0.18
N SER A 129 -3.48 8.81 -0.36
CA SER A 129 -4.77 8.23 0.06
C SER A 129 -4.83 6.78 -0.40
N LEU A 130 -5.19 5.88 0.53
CA LEU A 130 -5.45 4.48 0.25
C LEU A 130 -6.94 4.25 0.52
N PRO A 131 -7.79 4.15 -0.53
CA PRO A 131 -9.21 3.91 -0.37
C PRO A 131 -9.47 2.67 0.48
N VAL A 132 -10.52 2.70 1.31
CA VAL A 132 -10.87 1.55 2.17
C VAL A 132 -11.16 0.33 1.31
N GLU A 133 -11.80 0.54 0.17
CA GLU A 133 -12.15 -0.48 -0.81
C GLU A 133 -10.90 -1.22 -1.31
N LEU A 134 -9.82 -0.49 -1.61
CA LEU A 134 -8.55 -1.10 -1.99
C LEU A 134 -8.02 -2.01 -0.87
N ILE A 135 -8.03 -1.51 0.36
CA ILE A 135 -7.48 -2.22 1.52
C ILE A 135 -8.29 -3.48 1.83
N GLU A 136 -9.62 -3.40 1.75
CA GLU A 136 -10.53 -4.53 1.99
C GLU A 136 -10.40 -5.58 0.88
N GLU A 137 -10.40 -5.18 -0.39
CA GLU A 137 -10.19 -6.10 -1.51
C GLU A 137 -8.81 -6.79 -1.42
N MET A 138 -7.78 -6.06 -1.02
CA MET A 138 -6.47 -6.64 -0.74
C MET A 138 -6.52 -7.63 0.44
N ASP A 139 -7.23 -7.31 1.52
CA ASP A 139 -7.37 -8.21 2.68
C ASP A 139 -8.03 -9.54 2.29
N GLU A 140 -9.07 -9.49 1.46
CA GLU A 140 -9.73 -10.66 0.92
C GLU A 140 -8.78 -11.49 0.06
N VAL A 141 -8.13 -10.88 -0.94
CA VAL A 141 -7.23 -11.56 -1.87
C VAL A 141 -6.06 -12.23 -1.13
N PHE A 142 -5.52 -11.59 -0.10
CA PHE A 142 -4.45 -12.18 0.71
C PHE A 142 -4.93 -13.30 1.65
N SER A 143 -6.23 -13.37 1.94
CA SER A 143 -6.83 -14.37 2.84
C SER A 143 -7.36 -15.62 2.11
N ARG A 144 -7.58 -15.54 0.79
CA ARG A 144 -8.05 -16.69 -0.03
C ARG A 144 -7.01 -17.81 -0.02
N SER A 145 -7.40 -19.01 0.43
CA SER A 145 -6.56 -20.22 0.31
C SER A 145 -6.85 -20.95 -1.00
N PRO A 146 -5.84 -21.56 -1.67
CA PRO A 146 -6.01 -22.28 -2.93
C PRO A 146 -6.87 -23.56 -2.85
N MET A 147 -7.44 -23.90 -1.68
CA MET A 147 -8.24 -25.11 -1.47
C MET A 147 -9.73 -24.96 -1.77
N GLN A 148 -10.24 -23.76 -2.09
CA GLN A 148 -11.67 -23.56 -2.37
C GLN A 148 -12.06 -23.70 -3.86
N ASP A 149 -11.11 -23.65 -4.81
CA ASP A 149 -11.42 -23.76 -6.25
C ASP A 149 -11.53 -25.21 -6.77
N ARG A 150 -11.29 -26.23 -5.94
CA ARG A 150 -11.25 -27.64 -6.38
C ARG A 150 -12.51 -28.46 -6.13
N GLN A 151 -13.57 -27.87 -5.54
CA GLN A 151 -14.81 -28.59 -5.24
C GLN A 151 -15.98 -28.32 -6.22
N ASP A 152 -15.87 -27.36 -7.14
CA ASP A 152 -16.93 -27.04 -8.12
C ASP A 152 -16.78 -27.70 -9.51
N ILE A 153 -15.88 -28.69 -9.67
CA ILE A 153 -15.74 -29.46 -10.93
C ILE A 153 -16.15 -30.94 -10.76
N ARG A 154 -16.99 -31.25 -9.78
CA ARG A 154 -17.66 -32.55 -9.70
C ARG A 154 -19.10 -32.43 -9.22
N GLN A 155 -20.00 -31.97 -10.09
CA GLN A 155 -21.35 -32.50 -10.26
C GLN A 155 -21.74 -32.45 -11.73
#